data_AF-A0AB37W525-F1
#
_entry.id   AF-A0AB37W525-F1
#
_cell.length_a   1.000
_cell.length_b   1.000
_cell.length_c   1.000
_cell.angle_alpha   90.00
_cell.angle_beta   90.00
_cell.angle_gamma   90.00
#
_symmetry.space_group_name_H-M   'P 1'
#
loop_
_entity.id
_entity.type
_entity.pdbx_description
1 polymer ?
#
loop_
_entity_poly.entity_id
_entity_poly.type
_entity_poly.pdbx_seq_one_letter_code
_entity_poly.pdbx_strand_id
1 'polypeptide(L)'
;MPLLYGEGEQAFVRLQEEIIRRNGDDSILAWGLKPVMEHPLGLVPDSVRDAMKGGTSPFSQLTDILAKSPKDFIHCANLGYDVGSTSPFRLTNTGLRIELPLVPIYETKEFTATDGFDESIGLLSCSTGPHSGFLGILLRLEKRDDSYSARVKRVEIRHLESPYSTIKIGPRAAAKSVLQKVTIARFDESQGVRNSTLRRRQICINVSEAFRATNYRVKSGTAWNIRAPETPGYGYSQVWDPHSMVLTIEEEKRTRYLVEFCFESLSQRRDTMFSVFIHTVSNKALALKGNRFSGDDRLNIYRDLEEEEAQPYKNPRQHSSQFRPEEVILHRAGGDSYLVKVGTHERRVYNHQLLEVNLNVKPYIRQQ
;
A
#
# COMPACT_ATOMS: atom_id res chain seq x y z
N MET A 1 -29.55 -18.53 17.42
CA MET A 1 -28.31 -19.11 16.86
C MET A 1 -28.42 -20.63 16.96
N PRO A 2 -28.34 -21.39 15.85
CA PRO A 2 -28.17 -22.83 15.94
C PRO A 2 -26.74 -23.13 16.42
N LEU A 3 -26.64 -23.93 17.48
CA LEU A 3 -25.37 -24.43 18.03
C LEU A 3 -24.80 -25.45 17.05
N LEU A 4 -23.63 -25.16 16.49
CA LEU A 4 -22.87 -26.13 15.71
C LEU A 4 -21.92 -26.83 16.68
N TYR A 5 -22.07 -28.15 16.83
CA TYR A 5 -21.15 -28.94 17.65
C TYR A 5 -19.75 -28.89 17.04
N GLY A 6 -18.73 -28.65 17.87
CA GLY A 6 -17.31 -28.71 17.46
C GLY A 6 -16.63 -27.40 17.06
N GLU A 7 -17.24 -26.24 17.30
CA GLU A 7 -16.67 -24.94 16.86
C GLU A 7 -15.49 -24.40 17.70
N GLY A 8 -15.27 -24.88 18.93
CA GLY A 8 -14.17 -24.40 19.78
C GLY A 8 -14.20 -22.88 19.99
N GLU A 9 -13.07 -22.20 19.74
CA GLU A 9 -12.95 -20.73 19.86
C GLU A 9 -13.88 -19.96 18.91
N GLN A 10 -14.31 -20.57 17.79
CA GLN A 10 -15.21 -19.92 16.82
C GLN A 10 -16.63 -19.74 17.36
N ALA A 11 -17.06 -20.53 18.34
CA ALA A 11 -18.36 -20.37 18.98
C ALA A 11 -18.46 -19.01 19.70
N PHE A 12 -17.36 -18.59 20.34
CA PHE A 12 -17.32 -17.31 21.05
C PHE A 12 -17.26 -16.11 20.08
N VAL A 13 -16.56 -16.27 18.96
CA VAL A 13 -16.57 -15.27 17.87
C VAL A 13 -17.99 -15.09 17.34
N ARG A 14 -18.69 -16.19 17.00
CA ARG A 14 -20.08 -16.13 16.52
C ARG A 14 -21.04 -15.47 17.52
N LEU A 15 -20.86 -15.73 18.82
CA LEU A 15 -21.63 -15.07 19.88
C LEU A 15 -21.41 -13.56 19.85
N GLN A 16 -20.15 -13.11 19.78
CA GLN A 16 -19.82 -11.69 19.66
C GLN A 16 -20.45 -11.09 18.39
N GLU A 17 -20.38 -11.75 17.24
CA GLU A 17 -21.03 -11.27 16.01
C GLU A 17 -22.55 -11.10 16.14
N GLU A 18 -23.23 -12.03 16.81
CA GLU A 18 -24.68 -11.93 17.07
C GLU A 18 -24.99 -10.77 18.04
N ILE A 19 -24.16 -10.55 19.06
CA ILE A 19 -24.27 -9.40 19.96
C ILE A 19 -24.13 -8.11 19.16
N ILE A 20 -23.11 -7.99 18.32
CA ILE A 20 -22.88 -6.83 17.45
C ILE A 20 -24.04 -6.58 16.48
N ARG A 21 -24.67 -7.64 15.97
CA ARG A 21 -25.81 -7.52 15.06
C ARG A 21 -27.05 -6.96 15.76
N ARG A 22 -27.22 -7.23 17.06
CA ARG A 22 -28.42 -6.87 17.84
C ARG A 22 -28.24 -5.62 18.68
N ASN A 23 -27.02 -5.37 19.14
CA ASN A 23 -26.67 -4.32 20.10
C ASN A 23 -25.60 -3.40 19.49
N GLY A 24 -25.80 -2.09 19.63
CA GLY A 24 -24.84 -1.07 19.22
C GLY A 24 -23.85 -0.68 20.31
N ASP A 25 -23.56 -1.57 21.27
CA ASP A 25 -22.67 -1.31 22.40
C ASP A 25 -21.21 -1.69 22.05
N ASP A 26 -20.34 -0.68 21.98
CA ASP A 26 -18.94 -0.84 21.60
C ASP A 26 -18.06 -1.38 22.75
N SER A 27 -18.62 -1.60 23.94
CA SER A 27 -17.94 -2.26 25.07
C SER A 27 -17.47 -3.68 24.74
N ILE A 28 -18.10 -4.32 23.75
CA ILE A 28 -17.66 -5.62 23.22
C ILE A 28 -16.25 -5.56 22.62
N LEU A 29 -15.77 -4.37 22.25
CA LEU A 29 -14.42 -4.14 21.76
C LEU A 29 -13.41 -3.88 22.88
N ALA A 30 -13.81 -3.80 24.15
CA ALA A 30 -12.92 -3.43 25.26
C ALA A 30 -12.00 -4.57 25.75
N TRP A 31 -12.03 -5.75 25.14
CA TRP A 31 -11.19 -6.89 25.54
C TRP A 31 -9.69 -6.58 25.49
N GLY A 32 -8.90 -7.36 26.22
CA GLY A 32 -7.47 -7.10 26.39
C GLY A 32 -7.22 -5.79 27.14
N LEU A 33 -8.08 -5.44 28.08
CA LEU A 33 -8.00 -4.22 28.89
C LEU A 33 -6.86 -4.28 29.89
N LYS A 34 -5.99 -3.27 29.88
CA LYS A 34 -4.99 -3.05 30.91
C LYS A 34 -5.46 -1.97 31.91
N PRO A 35 -5.79 -2.33 33.17
CA PRO A 35 -6.47 -1.41 34.08
C PRO A 35 -5.58 -0.32 34.69
N VAL A 36 -4.25 -0.49 34.69
CA VAL A 36 -3.31 0.36 35.48
C VAL A 36 -2.50 1.34 34.61
N MET A 37 -2.77 1.45 33.31
CA MET A 37 -2.04 2.39 32.46
C MET A 37 -2.73 3.75 32.38
N GLU A 38 -2.31 4.68 33.23
CA GLU A 38 -2.62 6.10 33.11
C GLU A 38 -1.32 6.91 33.19
N HIS A 39 -1.15 7.85 32.26
CA HIS A 39 -0.07 8.83 32.38
C HIS A 39 -0.43 9.86 33.47
N PRO A 40 0.51 10.30 34.34
CA PRO A 40 0.21 11.23 35.45
C PRO A 40 -0.48 12.54 35.03
N LEU A 41 -0.21 12.99 33.80
CA LEU A 41 -0.83 14.19 33.22
C LEU A 41 -2.08 13.91 32.36
N GLY A 42 -2.57 12.68 32.30
CA GLY A 42 -3.71 12.27 31.46
C GLY A 42 -3.42 12.27 29.95
N LEU A 43 -2.15 12.08 29.57
CA LEU A 43 -1.69 11.96 28.19
C LEU A 43 -1.60 10.48 27.75
N VAL A 44 -1.29 10.23 26.48
CA VAL A 44 -0.93 8.89 26.00
C VAL A 44 0.39 8.44 26.65
N PRO A 45 0.45 7.30 27.36
CA PRO A 45 1.67 6.82 28.02
C PRO A 45 2.84 6.60 27.05
N ASP A 46 4.06 6.92 27.47
CA ASP A 46 5.25 6.79 26.62
C ASP A 46 5.49 5.35 26.14
N SER A 47 5.22 4.36 27.00
CA SER A 47 5.31 2.95 26.61
C SER A 47 4.36 2.58 25.46
N VAL A 48 3.20 3.24 25.36
CA VAL A 48 2.26 3.04 24.24
C VAL A 48 2.79 3.72 22.98
N ARG A 49 3.36 4.92 23.11
CA ARG A 49 4.01 5.62 22.00
C ARG A 49 5.13 4.74 21.43
N ASP A 50 6.08 4.34 22.28
CA ASP A 50 7.22 3.52 21.87
C ASP A 50 6.81 2.17 21.26
N ALA A 51 5.78 1.51 21.82
CA ALA A 51 5.26 0.26 21.28
C ALA A 51 4.57 0.45 19.93
N MET A 52 3.86 1.55 19.73
CA MET A 52 3.12 1.80 18.50
C MET A 52 4.05 2.25 17.37
N LYS A 53 5.14 2.97 17.67
CA LYS A 53 6.06 3.61 16.70
C LYS A 53 6.45 2.73 15.51
N GLY A 54 5.96 3.09 14.32
CA GLY A 54 6.56 2.72 13.04
C GLY A 54 6.36 1.26 12.62
N GLY A 55 5.45 0.52 13.25
CA GLY A 55 5.05 -0.82 12.81
C GLY A 55 6.08 -1.94 12.96
N THR A 56 7.31 -1.64 13.36
CA THR A 56 8.42 -2.61 13.51
C THR A 56 8.79 -2.90 14.96
N SER A 57 8.05 -2.34 15.93
CA SER A 57 8.30 -2.60 17.35
C SER A 57 8.01 -4.08 17.66
N PRO A 58 8.98 -4.84 18.23
CA PRO A 58 8.77 -6.23 18.61
C PRO A 58 7.73 -6.38 19.72
N PHE A 59 7.35 -5.28 20.36
CA PHE A 59 6.35 -5.22 21.42
C PHE A 59 4.94 -4.95 20.91
N SER A 60 4.72 -4.81 19.60
CA SER A 60 3.37 -4.65 19.04
C SER A 60 3.09 -5.70 17.97
N GLN A 61 1.87 -6.21 17.93
CA GLN A 61 1.40 -7.07 16.87
C GLN A 61 -0.03 -6.74 16.48
N LEU A 62 -0.39 -7.09 15.25
CA LEU A 62 -1.79 -7.02 14.81
C LEU A 62 -2.59 -8.11 15.52
N THR A 63 -3.86 -7.83 15.80
CA THR A 63 -4.80 -8.77 16.40
C THR A 63 -6.18 -8.63 15.79
N ASP A 64 -7.09 -9.55 16.10
CA ASP A 64 -8.45 -9.53 15.53
C ASP A 64 -9.30 -8.41 16.12
N ILE A 65 -10.47 -8.19 15.55
CA ILE A 65 -11.45 -7.24 16.08
C ILE A 65 -12.07 -7.80 17.35
N LEU A 66 -12.36 -9.10 17.31
CA LEU A 66 -13.10 -9.84 18.33
C LEU A 66 -12.16 -10.66 19.20
N ALA A 67 -12.55 -10.83 20.46
CA ALA A 67 -11.80 -11.65 21.41
C ALA A 67 -11.86 -13.13 21.03
N LYS A 68 -10.82 -13.88 21.38
CA LYS A 68 -10.76 -15.32 21.12
C LYS A 68 -11.44 -16.13 22.21
N SER A 69 -11.45 -15.58 23.43
CA SER A 69 -11.99 -16.25 24.61
C SER A 69 -12.65 -15.27 25.57
N PRO A 70 -13.66 -15.70 26.36
CA PRO A 70 -14.16 -14.90 27.48
C PRO A 70 -13.07 -14.44 28.45
N LYS A 71 -11.95 -15.18 28.56
CA LYS A 71 -10.80 -14.80 29.40
C LYS A 71 -10.20 -13.45 29.00
N ASP A 72 -10.31 -13.04 27.73
CA ASP A 72 -9.81 -11.76 27.25
C ASP A 72 -10.57 -10.56 27.85
N PHE A 73 -11.72 -10.80 28.49
CA PHE A 73 -12.53 -9.80 29.20
C PHE A 73 -12.34 -9.82 30.73
N ILE A 74 -11.32 -10.51 31.26
CA ILE A 74 -11.14 -10.68 32.71
C ILE A 74 -11.08 -9.35 33.49
N HIS A 75 -10.61 -8.27 32.85
CA HIS A 75 -10.53 -6.94 33.46
C HIS A 75 -11.73 -6.03 33.13
N CYS A 76 -12.74 -6.54 32.44
CA CYS A 76 -13.89 -5.77 31.95
C CYS A 76 -15.14 -5.89 32.84
N ALA A 77 -15.03 -6.44 34.05
CA ALA A 77 -16.19 -6.70 34.93
C ALA A 77 -16.93 -5.42 35.38
N ASN A 78 -16.22 -4.29 35.46
CA ASN A 78 -16.74 -3.02 35.98
C ASN A 78 -16.95 -1.97 34.88
N LEU A 79 -17.20 -2.41 33.63
CA LEU A 79 -17.49 -1.47 32.55
C LEU A 79 -18.91 -0.92 32.67
N GLY A 80 -19.02 0.39 32.85
CA GLY A 80 -20.26 1.14 32.73
C GLY A 80 -20.50 1.55 31.28
N TYR A 81 -21.73 1.36 30.82
CA TYR A 81 -22.21 1.80 29.51
C TYR A 81 -22.90 3.15 29.66
N ASP A 82 -22.49 4.16 28.87
CA ASP A 82 -23.17 5.44 28.80
C ASP A 82 -24.23 5.40 27.69
N VAL A 83 -25.50 5.57 28.07
CA VAL A 83 -26.68 5.32 27.23
C VAL A 83 -26.81 6.31 26.05
N GLY A 84 -25.96 7.35 25.99
CA GLY A 84 -26.00 8.40 24.96
C GLY A 84 -25.10 8.23 23.74
N SER A 85 -24.16 7.27 23.72
CA SER A 85 -23.10 7.19 22.70
C SER A 85 -23.31 6.04 21.71
N THR A 86 -24.48 5.96 21.09
CA THR A 86 -24.73 4.96 20.03
C THR A 86 -24.21 5.48 18.69
N SER A 87 -22.92 5.35 18.42
CA SER A 87 -22.45 5.27 17.03
C SER A 87 -22.71 3.84 16.56
N PRO A 88 -23.78 3.56 15.79
CA PRO A 88 -24.11 2.21 15.38
C PRO A 88 -22.96 1.65 14.55
N PHE A 89 -22.39 0.53 14.98
CA PHE A 89 -21.37 -0.15 14.22
C PHE A 89 -21.93 -1.38 13.54
N ARG A 90 -21.38 -1.70 12.37
CA ARG A 90 -21.86 -2.79 11.53
C ARG A 90 -20.70 -3.67 11.13
N LEU A 91 -20.86 -4.96 11.39
CA LEU A 91 -19.96 -5.97 10.87
C LEU A 91 -20.23 -6.12 9.37
N THR A 92 -19.17 -6.00 8.58
CA THR A 92 -19.16 -6.20 7.13
C THR A 92 -18.30 -7.40 6.79
N ASN A 93 -18.36 -7.84 5.53
CA ASN A 93 -17.46 -8.85 4.97
C ASN A 93 -15.99 -8.42 4.88
N THR A 94 -15.67 -7.19 5.29
CA THR A 94 -14.31 -6.63 5.28
C THR A 94 -13.83 -6.20 6.69
N GLY A 95 -14.65 -6.44 7.72
CA GLY A 95 -14.39 -5.96 9.08
C GLY A 95 -15.51 -5.11 9.67
N LEU A 96 -15.23 -4.42 10.77
CA LEU A 96 -16.19 -3.66 11.55
C LEU A 96 -16.18 -2.19 11.16
N ARG A 97 -17.28 -1.70 10.57
CA ARG A 97 -17.46 -0.28 10.27
C ARG A 97 -18.04 0.41 11.49
N ILE A 98 -17.33 1.40 12.02
CA ILE A 98 -17.69 2.13 13.23
C ILE A 98 -17.25 3.60 13.12
N GLU A 99 -17.93 4.49 13.82
CA GLU A 99 -17.56 5.90 13.95
C GLU A 99 -17.01 6.12 15.36
N LEU A 100 -15.72 6.46 15.46
CA LEU A 100 -15.01 6.58 16.75
C LEU A 100 -14.28 7.92 16.84
N PRO A 101 -14.24 8.56 18.02
CA PRO A 101 -13.28 9.62 18.30
C PRO A 101 -11.86 9.03 18.29
N LEU A 102 -11.03 9.45 17.34
CA LEU A 102 -9.65 8.99 17.20
C LEU A 102 -8.69 9.98 17.84
N VAL A 103 -7.92 9.53 18.84
CA VAL A 103 -6.85 10.30 19.48
C VAL A 103 -5.52 10.03 18.76
N PRO A 104 -4.79 11.06 18.28
CA PRO A 104 -3.43 10.89 17.79
C PRO A 104 -2.49 10.34 18.86
N ILE A 105 -1.65 9.37 18.48
CA ILE A 105 -0.56 8.92 19.36
C ILE A 105 0.61 9.93 19.35
N TYR A 106 0.84 10.61 18.23
CA TYR A 106 1.88 11.63 18.08
C TYR A 106 1.31 12.98 17.63
N GLU A 107 1.88 14.05 18.15
CA GLU A 107 1.64 15.42 17.68
C GLU A 107 2.59 15.68 16.49
N THR A 108 2.12 15.52 15.25
CA THR A 108 2.88 16.00 14.08
C THR A 108 2.58 17.48 13.84
N LYS A 109 3.63 18.27 13.58
CA LYS A 109 3.60 19.74 13.48
C LYS A 109 2.95 20.30 12.20
N GLU A 110 2.43 19.46 11.31
CA GLU A 110 1.74 19.88 10.09
C GLU A 110 0.49 19.01 9.94
N PHE A 111 -0.70 19.58 10.13
CA PHE A 111 -1.96 18.80 10.16
C PHE A 111 -3.11 19.58 9.52
N THR A 112 -3.74 18.97 8.53
CA THR A 112 -5.11 19.27 8.07
C THR A 112 -5.95 18.01 8.24
N ALA A 113 -7.26 18.15 8.50
CA ALA A 113 -8.21 17.04 8.72
C ALA A 113 -8.30 16.02 7.55
N THR A 114 -7.58 16.26 6.46
CA THR A 114 -7.46 15.43 5.26
C THR A 114 -6.43 14.30 5.41
N ASP A 115 -5.49 14.40 6.36
CA ASP A 115 -4.33 13.50 6.46
C ASP A 115 -4.34 12.53 7.66
N GLY A 116 -5.48 11.87 7.93
CA GLY A 116 -5.70 10.95 9.07
C GLY A 116 -4.51 10.14 9.63
N PHE A 117 -4.53 9.89 10.94
CA PHE A 117 -3.40 9.33 11.71
C PHE A 117 -2.97 7.92 11.28
N ASP A 118 -1.66 7.70 11.09
CA ASP A 118 -1.10 6.35 10.88
C ASP A 118 -1.28 5.45 12.11
N GLU A 119 -1.22 6.04 13.29
CA GLU A 119 -1.38 5.38 14.58
C GLU A 119 -2.29 6.23 15.45
N SER A 120 -3.39 5.63 15.90
CA SER A 120 -4.42 6.32 16.68
C SER A 120 -4.99 5.42 17.76
N ILE A 121 -5.73 6.05 18.66
CA ILE A 121 -6.49 5.35 19.67
C ILE A 121 -7.97 5.67 19.47
N GLY A 122 -8.77 4.64 19.17
CA GLY A 122 -10.22 4.79 19.04
C GLY A 122 -10.87 4.75 20.41
N LEU A 123 -11.49 5.85 20.82
CA LEU A 123 -12.18 5.94 22.11
C LEU A 123 -13.51 5.17 22.05
N LEU A 124 -13.70 4.26 23.00
CA LEU A 124 -14.95 3.56 23.22
C LEU A 124 -15.88 4.37 24.12
N SER A 125 -17.18 4.14 24.00
CA SER A 125 -18.20 4.77 24.84
C SER A 125 -18.24 4.24 26.28
N CYS A 126 -17.68 3.06 26.53
CA CYS A 126 -17.66 2.44 27.84
C CYS A 126 -16.55 2.98 28.77
N SER A 127 -16.79 2.92 30.08
CA SER A 127 -15.89 3.46 31.11
C SER A 127 -15.71 2.49 32.28
N THR A 128 -14.56 2.54 32.96
CA THR A 128 -14.24 1.64 34.10
C THR A 128 -14.69 2.19 35.46
N GLY A 129 -15.86 2.84 35.54
CA GLY A 129 -16.41 3.40 36.78
C GLY A 129 -16.33 4.94 36.89
N PRO A 130 -16.56 5.52 38.08
CA PRO A 130 -16.83 6.96 38.28
C PRO A 130 -15.60 7.88 38.09
N HIS A 131 -14.45 7.35 37.71
CA HIS A 131 -13.22 8.11 37.49
C HIS A 131 -13.06 8.39 36.00
N SER A 132 -12.83 9.67 35.66
CA SER A 132 -12.94 10.33 34.35
C SER A 132 -11.98 9.87 33.24
N GLY A 133 -11.65 8.57 33.17
CA GLY A 133 -10.82 7.99 32.12
C GLY A 133 -11.66 7.34 31.03
N PHE A 134 -11.21 7.50 29.80
CA PHE A 134 -11.80 6.92 28.59
C PHE A 134 -11.12 5.60 28.28
N LEU A 135 -11.85 4.64 27.72
CA LEU A 135 -11.24 3.43 27.16
C LEU A 135 -10.90 3.62 25.70
N GLY A 136 -9.75 3.12 25.30
CA GLY A 136 -9.23 3.28 23.95
C GLY A 136 -8.68 1.98 23.39
N ILE A 137 -9.12 1.62 22.19
CA ILE A 137 -8.52 0.53 21.41
C ILE A 137 -7.39 1.05 20.54
N LEU A 138 -6.29 0.31 20.50
CA LEU A 138 -5.12 0.70 19.71
C LEU A 138 -5.34 0.37 18.23
N LEU A 139 -5.21 1.38 17.36
CA LEU A 139 -5.50 1.27 15.94
C LEU A 139 -4.30 1.73 15.11
N ARG A 140 -3.99 0.98 14.06
CA ARG A 140 -2.99 1.34 13.05
C ARG A 140 -3.64 1.42 11.68
N LEU A 141 -3.34 2.46 10.92
CA LEU A 141 -3.79 2.63 9.55
C LEU A 141 -3.21 1.52 8.66
N GLU A 142 -4.09 0.86 7.93
CA GLU A 142 -3.72 -0.11 6.89
C GLU A 142 -3.73 0.56 5.51
N LYS A 143 -4.83 1.25 5.19
CA LYS A 143 -5.02 1.95 3.91
C LYS A 143 -6.05 3.07 4.12
N ARG A 144 -5.87 4.19 3.43
CA ARG A 144 -6.96 5.16 3.23
C ARG A 144 -7.74 4.76 1.99
N ASP A 145 -9.05 4.62 2.13
CA ASP A 145 -9.92 4.34 1.00
C ASP A 145 -10.25 5.65 0.26
N ASP A 146 -10.55 5.56 -1.04
CA ASP A 146 -10.86 6.73 -1.88
C ASP A 146 -12.12 7.50 -1.40
N SER A 147 -12.88 6.93 -0.46
CA SER A 147 -14.14 7.46 0.09
C SER A 147 -14.00 8.20 1.43
N TYR A 148 -12.80 8.64 1.81
CA TYR A 148 -12.50 9.28 3.11
C TYR A 148 -12.73 8.41 4.35
N SER A 149 -12.98 7.10 4.18
CA SER A 149 -12.96 6.13 5.27
C SER A 149 -11.56 5.55 5.44
N ALA A 150 -11.07 5.54 6.68
CA ALA A 150 -9.79 4.91 6.98
C ALA A 150 -10.01 3.42 7.29
N ARG A 151 -9.23 2.55 6.65
CA ARG A 151 -9.15 1.14 7.00
C ARG A 151 -8.01 0.96 7.99
N VAL A 152 -8.33 0.45 9.17
CA VAL A 152 -7.42 0.33 10.31
C VAL A 152 -7.37 -1.11 10.81
N LYS A 153 -6.31 -1.47 11.53
CA LYS A 153 -6.17 -2.76 12.20
C LYS A 153 -5.98 -2.55 13.70
N ARG A 154 -6.54 -3.47 14.48
CA ARG A 154 -6.36 -3.49 15.92
C ARG A 154 -4.95 -3.96 16.25
N VAL A 155 -4.32 -3.27 17.21
CA VAL A 155 -2.97 -3.58 17.67
C VAL A 155 -3.04 -4.09 19.11
N GLU A 156 -2.27 -5.13 19.39
CA GLU A 156 -2.01 -5.65 20.71
C GLU A 156 -0.55 -5.39 21.07
N ILE A 157 -0.31 -4.84 22.26
CA ILE A 157 1.02 -4.65 22.82
C ILE A 157 1.36 -5.86 23.68
N ARG A 158 2.51 -6.48 23.40
CA ARG A 158 3.09 -7.59 24.14
C ARG A 158 4.18 -7.08 25.09
N HIS A 159 3.91 -7.13 26.38
CA HIS A 159 4.93 -6.98 27.44
C HIS A 159 5.07 -8.29 28.23
N LEU A 160 6.10 -8.36 29.08
CA LEU A 160 6.46 -9.54 29.88
C LEU A 160 5.33 -10.06 30.80
N GLU A 161 4.36 -9.23 31.17
CA GLU A 161 3.36 -9.57 32.20
C GLU A 161 1.99 -9.99 31.65
N SER A 162 1.54 -9.45 30.52
CA SER A 162 0.37 -9.91 29.72
C SER A 162 0.18 -9.00 28.49
N PRO A 163 -0.29 -9.55 27.35
CA PRO A 163 -0.66 -8.72 26.21
C PRO A 163 -1.91 -7.88 26.49
N TYR A 164 -2.00 -6.71 25.90
CA TYR A 164 -3.17 -5.83 26.01
C TYR A 164 -3.41 -5.08 24.71
N SER A 165 -4.67 -4.84 24.38
CA SER A 165 -5.11 -4.14 23.15
C SER A 165 -6.06 -2.97 23.43
N THR A 166 -6.52 -2.85 24.69
CA THR A 166 -7.34 -1.75 25.19
C THR A 166 -6.63 -1.09 26.37
N ILE A 167 -6.59 0.23 26.38
CA ILE A 167 -5.95 1.03 27.43
C ILE A 167 -6.92 2.07 28.00
N LYS A 168 -6.59 2.58 29.19
CA LYS A 168 -7.26 3.73 29.78
C LYS A 168 -6.53 5.02 29.39
N ILE A 169 -7.30 6.08 29.14
CA ILE A 169 -6.82 7.35 28.61
C ILE A 169 -7.40 8.49 29.43
N GLY A 170 -6.55 9.44 29.81
CA GLY A 170 -6.98 10.61 30.55
C GLY A 170 -7.71 11.63 29.66
N PRO A 171 -8.48 12.55 30.27
CA PRO A 171 -9.31 13.52 29.55
C PRO A 171 -8.48 14.47 28.66
N ARG A 172 -7.22 14.74 29.00
CA ARG A 172 -6.36 15.63 28.19
C ARG A 172 -5.98 15.03 26.84
N ALA A 173 -5.73 13.72 26.77
CA ALA A 173 -5.53 13.03 25.51
C ALA A 173 -6.85 12.88 24.75
N ALA A 174 -7.94 12.53 25.45
CA ALA A 174 -9.26 12.39 24.83
C ALA A 174 -9.78 13.69 24.18
N ALA A 175 -9.47 14.85 24.76
CA ALA A 175 -9.82 16.16 24.22
C ALA A 175 -9.18 16.46 22.84
N LYS A 176 -8.15 15.72 22.45
CA LYS A 176 -7.50 15.83 21.13
C LYS A 176 -8.12 14.91 20.07
N SER A 177 -9.20 14.21 20.42
CA SER A 177 -9.83 13.26 19.52
C SER A 177 -10.56 13.95 18.36
N VAL A 178 -10.61 13.28 17.22
CA VAL A 178 -11.40 13.69 16.05
C VAL A 178 -12.33 12.55 15.70
N LEU A 179 -13.64 12.82 15.62
CA LEU A 179 -14.64 11.82 15.23
C LEU A 179 -14.43 11.43 13.75
N GLN A 180 -14.20 10.16 13.49
CA GLN A 180 -13.98 9.63 12.13
C GLN A 180 -14.68 8.30 11.92
N LYS A 181 -15.14 8.07 10.68
CA LYS A 181 -15.66 6.78 10.23
C LYS A 181 -14.52 5.88 9.80
N VAL A 182 -14.37 4.75 10.46
CA VAL A 182 -13.30 3.78 10.20
C VAL A 182 -13.87 2.39 9.94
N THR A 183 -13.10 1.59 9.22
CA THR A 183 -13.32 0.14 9.10
C THR A 183 -12.16 -0.57 9.79
N ILE A 184 -12.43 -1.21 10.92
CA ILE A 184 -11.46 -2.06 11.61
C ILE A 184 -11.44 -3.41 10.89
N ALA A 185 -10.33 -3.78 10.28
CA ALA A 185 -10.18 -5.02 9.52
C ALA A 185 -10.04 -6.24 10.44
N ARG A 186 -10.55 -7.41 9.99
CA ARG A 186 -10.36 -8.69 10.68
C ARG A 186 -8.91 -9.16 10.59
N PHE A 187 -8.45 -9.87 11.62
CA PHE A 187 -7.09 -10.44 11.61
C PHE A 187 -6.96 -11.58 10.60
N ASP A 188 -8.01 -12.39 10.43
CA ASP A 188 -8.00 -13.49 9.47
C ASP A 188 -8.21 -13.04 8.01
N GLU A 189 -8.57 -11.77 7.73
CA GLU A 189 -8.37 -11.20 6.38
C GLU A 189 -6.89 -10.89 6.08
N SER A 190 -6.00 -11.16 7.05
CA SER A 190 -4.55 -11.18 6.86
C SER A 190 -3.91 -12.58 6.96
N GLN A 191 -4.67 -13.66 7.22
CA GLN A 191 -4.15 -15.04 7.23
C GLN A 191 -5.01 -15.98 6.34
N GLY A 192 -6.34 -15.88 6.38
CA GLY A 192 -7.26 -16.26 5.32
C GLY A 192 -7.16 -15.26 4.17
N VAL A 193 -6.53 -15.70 3.09
CA VAL A 193 -5.83 -14.85 2.12
C VAL A 193 -4.56 -14.34 2.80
N ARG A 194 -3.44 -15.06 2.56
CA ARG A 194 -2.28 -14.37 2.00
C ARG A 194 -2.87 -13.43 0.96
N ASN A 195 -3.14 -12.20 1.35
CA ASN A 195 -3.08 -11.14 0.40
C ASN A 195 -1.56 -10.99 0.17
N SER A 196 -0.99 -11.95 -0.58
CA SER A 196 -0.68 -11.57 -1.95
C SER A 196 -1.93 -10.86 -2.46
N THR A 197 -2.06 -9.57 -2.12
CA THR A 197 -2.45 -8.66 -3.16
C THR A 197 -1.33 -8.89 -4.13
N LEU A 198 -1.53 -9.86 -5.04
CA LEU A 198 -0.79 -9.95 -6.26
C LEU A 198 -0.90 -8.53 -6.74
N ARG A 199 0.17 -7.77 -6.54
CA ARG A 199 0.18 -6.36 -6.86
C ARG A 199 0.15 -6.40 -8.35
N ARG A 200 -1.05 -6.35 -8.89
CA ARG A 200 -1.26 -6.51 -10.31
C ARG A 200 -0.89 -5.17 -10.90
N ARG A 201 0.33 -5.09 -11.40
CA ARG A 201 0.78 -3.94 -12.16
C ARG A 201 0.44 -4.21 -13.61
N GLN A 202 -0.37 -3.35 -14.20
CA GLN A 202 -0.63 -3.40 -15.63
C GLN A 202 0.09 -2.22 -16.24
N ILE A 203 1.01 -2.51 -17.15
CA ILE A 203 1.69 -1.50 -17.93
C ILE A 203 1.10 -1.53 -19.32
N CYS A 204 0.40 -0.46 -19.67
CA CYS A 204 -0.28 -0.29 -20.94
C CYS A 204 0.58 0.61 -21.81
N ILE A 205 0.88 0.17 -23.03
CA ILE A 205 1.66 0.97 -23.96
C ILE A 205 0.74 1.59 -25.01
N ASN A 206 0.63 2.90 -24.96
CA ASN A 206 -0.20 3.70 -25.84
C ASN A 206 0.69 4.30 -26.93
N VAL A 207 0.41 3.97 -28.19
CA VAL A 207 1.09 4.58 -29.35
C VAL A 207 0.21 5.66 -29.96
N SER A 208 0.79 6.84 -30.23
CA SER A 208 0.08 7.95 -30.87
C SER A 208 -0.32 7.61 -32.30
N GLU A 209 -1.30 8.33 -32.86
CA GLU A 209 -1.69 8.18 -34.26
C GLU A 209 -0.51 8.41 -35.22
N ALA A 210 0.33 9.40 -34.92
CA ALA A 210 1.55 9.66 -35.67
C ALA A 210 2.54 8.48 -35.60
N PHE A 211 2.64 7.78 -34.47
CA PHE A 211 3.46 6.58 -34.35
C PHE A 211 2.86 5.42 -35.14
N ARG A 212 1.53 5.23 -35.11
CA ARG A 212 0.83 4.18 -35.89
C ARG A 212 0.99 4.35 -37.40
N ALA A 213 1.19 5.58 -37.87
CA ALA A 213 1.49 5.87 -39.27
C ALA A 213 2.93 5.48 -39.68
N THR A 214 3.77 5.05 -38.73
CA THR A 214 5.09 4.47 -39.00
C THR A 214 5.00 2.96 -39.24
N ASN A 215 6.08 2.35 -39.77
CA ASN A 215 6.13 0.91 -40.03
C ASN A 215 6.54 0.09 -38.80
N TYR A 216 6.32 0.58 -37.58
CA TYR A 216 6.74 -0.06 -36.33
C TYR A 216 5.56 -0.63 -35.55
N ARG A 217 5.77 -1.79 -34.93
CA ARG A 217 4.83 -2.39 -33.98
C ARG A 217 5.53 -2.85 -32.72
N VAL A 218 4.77 -2.94 -31.63
CA VAL A 218 5.25 -3.57 -30.39
C VAL A 218 5.30 -5.08 -30.61
N LYS A 219 6.48 -5.65 -30.42
CA LYS A 219 6.75 -7.08 -30.54
C LYS A 219 6.44 -7.81 -29.24
N SER A 220 6.91 -7.27 -28.12
CA SER A 220 6.80 -7.91 -26.81
C SER A 220 6.91 -6.89 -25.68
N GLY A 221 6.24 -7.16 -24.57
CA GLY A 221 6.50 -6.54 -23.27
C GLY A 221 7.09 -7.57 -22.32
N THR A 222 8.15 -7.22 -21.61
CA THR A 222 8.79 -8.12 -20.64
C THR A 222 9.26 -7.32 -19.44
N ALA A 223 8.91 -7.79 -18.25
CA ALA A 223 9.44 -7.29 -17.00
C ALA A 223 10.68 -8.09 -16.62
N TRP A 224 11.67 -7.40 -16.09
CA TRP A 224 12.94 -7.94 -15.59
C TRP A 224 13.13 -7.56 -14.13
N ASN A 225 13.34 -8.55 -13.26
CA ASN A 225 13.72 -8.31 -11.87
C ASN A 225 15.21 -8.03 -11.81
N ILE A 226 15.58 -6.85 -11.31
CA ILE A 226 16.99 -6.42 -11.31
C ILE A 226 17.89 -7.27 -10.41
N ARG A 227 17.32 -8.06 -9.49
CA ARG A 227 18.08 -9.02 -8.68
C ARG A 227 18.54 -10.25 -9.47
N ALA A 228 17.92 -10.52 -10.62
CA ALA A 228 18.25 -11.62 -11.51
C ALA A 228 17.99 -11.19 -12.98
N PRO A 229 18.77 -10.24 -13.53
CA PRO A 229 18.50 -9.61 -14.82
C PRO A 229 18.70 -10.54 -16.03
N GLU A 230 19.18 -11.76 -15.80
CA GLU A 230 19.36 -12.81 -16.81
C GLU A 230 18.13 -13.70 -16.99
N THR A 231 17.24 -13.76 -15.99
CA THR A 231 16.09 -14.67 -15.99
C THR A 231 14.77 -13.89 -15.88
N PRO A 232 14.00 -13.77 -16.98
CA PRO A 232 12.70 -13.11 -16.94
C PRO A 232 11.74 -13.92 -16.05
N GLY A 233 10.96 -13.24 -15.20
CA GLY A 233 10.00 -13.90 -14.30
C GLY A 233 10.60 -14.47 -13.02
N TYR A 234 11.87 -14.20 -12.70
CA TYR A 234 12.46 -14.67 -11.45
C TYR A 234 11.76 -14.03 -10.22
N GLY A 235 10.93 -14.81 -9.54
CA GLY A 235 10.20 -14.43 -8.33
C GLY A 235 8.85 -13.73 -8.55
N TYR A 236 8.28 -13.76 -9.77
CA TYR A 236 6.97 -13.17 -10.12
C TYR A 236 6.38 -13.82 -11.39
N SER A 237 5.07 -13.66 -11.59
CA SER A 237 4.41 -14.04 -12.85
C SER A 237 4.23 -12.82 -13.75
N GLN A 238 4.39 -12.99 -15.06
CA GLN A 238 4.09 -11.96 -16.04
C GLN A 238 3.35 -12.52 -17.24
N VAL A 239 2.42 -11.73 -17.79
CA VAL A 239 1.63 -12.07 -18.98
C VAL A 239 1.59 -10.87 -19.91
N TRP A 240 2.03 -11.05 -21.16
CA TRP A 240 1.93 -10.05 -22.22
C TRP A 240 0.73 -10.36 -23.12
N ASP A 241 -0.20 -9.41 -23.23
CA ASP A 241 -1.28 -9.46 -24.21
C ASP A 241 -0.95 -8.54 -25.39
N PRO A 242 -0.60 -9.10 -26.57
CA PRO A 242 -0.24 -8.31 -27.74
C PRO A 242 -1.43 -7.58 -28.39
N HIS A 243 -2.68 -8.00 -28.14
CA HIS A 243 -3.86 -7.36 -28.76
C HIS A 243 -4.22 -6.07 -28.05
N SER A 244 -4.23 -6.10 -26.71
CA SER A 244 -4.50 -4.93 -25.88
C SER A 244 -3.25 -4.10 -25.57
N MET A 245 -2.05 -4.61 -25.93
CA MET A 245 -0.76 -3.98 -25.64
C MET A 245 -0.57 -3.76 -24.13
N VAL A 246 -0.94 -4.76 -23.33
CA VAL A 246 -0.87 -4.73 -21.86
C VAL A 246 0.09 -5.79 -21.33
N LEU A 247 1.05 -5.37 -20.53
CA LEU A 247 1.89 -6.25 -19.71
C LEU A 247 1.33 -6.31 -18.30
N THR A 248 0.90 -7.50 -17.87
CA THR A 248 0.43 -7.74 -16.50
C THR A 248 1.52 -8.43 -15.70
N ILE A 249 1.92 -7.83 -14.58
CA ILE A 249 2.89 -8.40 -13.62
C ILE A 249 2.15 -8.71 -12.33
N GLU A 250 2.30 -9.93 -11.85
CA GLU A 250 1.69 -10.44 -10.62
C GLU A 250 2.80 -10.85 -9.65
N GLU A 251 2.92 -10.10 -8.54
CA GLU A 251 3.95 -10.33 -7.52
C GLU A 251 3.39 -10.31 -6.10
N GLU A 252 3.99 -11.12 -5.22
CA GLU A 252 3.64 -11.15 -3.78
C GLU A 252 4.39 -10.09 -2.94
N LYS A 253 5.51 -9.56 -3.45
CA LYS A 253 6.38 -8.60 -2.74
C LYS A 253 6.81 -7.49 -3.69
N ARG A 254 7.00 -6.26 -3.19
CA ARG A 254 7.58 -5.17 -4.00
C ARG A 254 8.95 -5.57 -4.50
N THR A 255 9.10 -5.75 -5.81
CA THR A 255 10.40 -5.88 -6.45
C THR A 255 10.69 -4.69 -7.37
N ARG A 256 11.98 -4.52 -7.65
CA ARG A 256 12.51 -3.48 -8.53
C ARG A 256 12.50 -4.03 -9.94
N TYR A 257 11.60 -3.50 -10.77
CA TYR A 257 11.49 -3.92 -12.15
C TYR A 257 12.04 -2.89 -13.10
N LEU A 258 12.76 -3.40 -14.09
CA LEU A 258 12.95 -2.77 -15.37
C LEU A 258 11.99 -3.43 -16.37
N VAL A 259 11.09 -2.64 -16.96
CA VAL A 259 10.17 -3.14 -18.00
C VAL A 259 10.74 -2.79 -19.35
N GLU A 260 10.79 -3.76 -20.25
CA GLU A 260 11.29 -3.64 -21.62
C GLU A 260 10.14 -3.89 -22.61
N PHE A 261 9.85 -2.91 -23.45
CA PHE A 261 8.99 -3.08 -24.62
C PHE A 261 9.83 -3.06 -25.89
N CYS A 262 9.85 -4.16 -26.62
CA CYS A 262 10.60 -4.28 -27.87
C CYS A 262 9.72 -3.89 -29.05
N PHE A 263 10.25 -3.06 -29.95
CA PHE A 263 9.60 -2.63 -31.17
C PHE A 263 10.33 -3.17 -32.39
N GLU A 264 9.57 -3.64 -33.37
CA GLU A 264 10.11 -4.14 -34.63
C GLU A 264 9.52 -3.39 -35.82
N SER A 265 10.34 -3.26 -36.87
CA SER A 265 9.88 -2.73 -38.15
C SER A 265 9.26 -3.85 -38.98
N LEU A 266 8.17 -3.53 -39.68
CA LEU A 266 7.54 -4.41 -40.66
C LEU A 266 8.38 -4.57 -41.94
N SER A 267 9.34 -3.67 -42.17
CA SER A 267 10.38 -3.85 -43.19
C SER A 267 11.51 -4.69 -42.59
N GLN A 268 11.76 -5.89 -43.14
CA GLN A 268 12.59 -6.98 -42.60
C GLN A 268 14.10 -6.69 -42.36
N ARG A 269 14.53 -5.43 -42.21
CA ARG A 269 15.89 -5.10 -41.78
C ARG A 269 16.00 -5.33 -40.28
N ARG A 270 16.83 -6.28 -39.85
CA ARG A 270 17.04 -6.62 -38.42
C ARG A 270 17.62 -5.45 -37.60
N ASP A 271 18.22 -4.47 -38.26
CA ASP A 271 18.97 -3.37 -37.66
C ASP A 271 18.12 -2.13 -37.30
N THR A 272 16.79 -2.29 -37.29
CA THR A 272 15.88 -1.17 -37.05
C THR A 272 15.08 -1.33 -35.75
N MET A 273 15.32 -2.37 -34.95
CA MET A 273 14.58 -2.55 -33.70
C MET A 273 15.01 -1.53 -32.65
N PHE A 274 14.10 -1.20 -31.74
CA PHE A 274 14.40 -0.40 -30.57
C PHE A 274 13.61 -0.94 -29.36
N SER A 275 14.13 -0.74 -28.17
CA SER A 275 13.49 -1.11 -26.90
C SER A 275 13.17 0.15 -26.10
N VAL A 276 12.03 0.16 -25.44
CA VAL A 276 11.66 1.15 -24.43
C VAL A 276 11.79 0.52 -23.06
N PHE A 277 12.68 1.07 -22.25
CA PHE A 277 12.93 0.68 -20.88
C PHE A 277 12.20 1.60 -19.92
N ILE A 278 11.57 1.04 -18.89
CA ILE A 278 10.80 1.80 -17.92
C ILE A 278 11.22 1.38 -16.52
N HIS A 279 11.64 2.36 -15.73
CA HIS A 279 11.88 2.18 -14.31
C HIS A 279 10.56 2.31 -13.56
N THR A 280 10.04 1.20 -13.07
CA THR A 280 8.70 1.11 -12.48
C THR A 280 8.52 1.84 -11.14
N VAL A 281 9.60 2.38 -10.55
CA VAL A 281 9.54 3.13 -9.29
C VAL A 281 9.55 4.63 -9.53
N SER A 282 10.45 5.14 -10.37
CA SER A 282 10.51 6.57 -10.72
C SER A 282 9.57 6.95 -11.88
N ASN A 283 8.92 5.96 -12.50
CA ASN A 283 8.15 6.08 -13.74
C ASN A 283 8.96 6.68 -14.90
N LYS A 284 10.29 6.72 -14.83
CA LYS A 284 11.13 7.22 -15.93
C LYS A 284 11.22 6.18 -17.02
N ALA A 285 11.31 6.65 -18.26
CA ALA A 285 11.43 5.78 -19.42
C ALA A 285 12.50 6.27 -20.37
N LEU A 286 13.15 5.33 -21.05
CA LEU A 286 14.21 5.56 -22.00
C LEU A 286 13.98 4.68 -23.23
N ALA A 287 14.13 5.25 -24.42
CA ALA A 287 14.15 4.48 -25.66
C ALA A 287 15.61 4.27 -26.11
N LEU A 288 15.97 3.04 -26.48
CA LEU A 288 17.29 2.66 -26.96
C LEU A 288 17.19 1.85 -28.24
N LYS A 289 18.12 2.05 -29.18
CA LYS A 289 18.21 1.19 -30.38
C LYS A 289 18.66 -0.21 -30.00
N GLY A 290 18.17 -1.21 -30.72
CA GLY A 290 18.44 -2.62 -30.48
C GLY A 290 17.34 -3.34 -29.71
N ASN A 291 17.50 -4.67 -29.57
CA ASN A 291 16.56 -5.57 -28.91
C ASN A 291 17.25 -6.70 -28.11
N ARG A 292 18.58 -6.65 -27.98
CA ARG A 292 19.40 -7.65 -27.30
C ARG A 292 20.27 -6.92 -26.30
N PHE A 293 19.81 -6.92 -25.06
CA PHE A 293 20.52 -6.35 -23.93
C PHE A 293 20.94 -7.50 -23.01
N SER A 294 22.18 -7.48 -22.53
CA SER A 294 22.71 -8.41 -21.53
C SER A 294 22.11 -8.12 -20.14
N GLY A 295 22.37 -8.99 -19.17
CA GLY A 295 22.00 -8.73 -17.77
C GLY A 295 22.67 -7.46 -17.24
N ASP A 296 23.95 -7.27 -17.58
CA ASP A 296 24.74 -6.09 -17.21
C ASP A 296 24.21 -4.80 -17.86
N ASP A 297 23.81 -4.86 -19.14
CA ASP A 297 23.20 -3.70 -19.82
C ASP A 297 21.91 -3.26 -19.11
N ARG A 298 21.04 -4.22 -18.75
CA ARG A 298 19.80 -3.93 -18.02
C ARG A 298 20.08 -3.34 -16.64
N LEU A 299 21.10 -3.82 -15.93
CA LEU A 299 21.49 -3.29 -14.63
C LEU A 299 21.99 -1.85 -14.73
N ASN A 300 22.79 -1.54 -15.75
CA ASN A 300 23.28 -0.18 -16.00
C ASN A 300 22.12 0.77 -16.37
N ILE A 301 21.24 0.36 -17.29
CA ILE A 301 20.04 1.14 -17.66
C ILE A 301 19.15 1.41 -16.44
N TYR A 302 18.98 0.41 -15.57
CA TYR A 302 18.21 0.57 -14.34
C TYR A 302 18.83 1.62 -13.41
N ARG A 303 20.15 1.58 -13.20
CA ARG A 303 20.87 2.55 -12.38
C ARG A 303 20.81 3.96 -12.95
N ASP A 304 20.97 4.11 -14.26
CA ASP A 304 20.88 5.42 -14.93
C ASP A 304 19.49 6.06 -14.71
N LEU A 305 18.42 5.25 -14.77
CA LEU A 305 17.04 5.71 -14.50
C LEU A 305 16.75 5.94 -13.00
N GLU A 306 17.59 5.43 -12.09
CA GLU A 306 17.51 5.62 -10.63
C GLU A 306 18.31 6.86 -10.16
N GLU A 307 19.51 7.11 -10.72
CA GLU A 307 20.45 8.14 -10.25
C GLU A 307 20.00 9.59 -10.53
N GLU A 308 19.09 9.84 -11.46
CA GLU A 308 18.52 11.17 -11.68
C GLU A 308 17.66 11.70 -10.50
N GLU A 309 17.43 10.93 -9.43
CA GLU A 309 16.82 11.41 -8.17
C GLU A 309 17.83 11.70 -7.04
N ALA A 310 19.11 11.32 -7.17
CA ALA A 310 20.06 11.36 -6.06
C ALA A 310 21.06 12.53 -6.13
N GLN A 311 20.63 13.70 -5.61
CA GLN A 311 21.44 14.81 -5.06
C GLN A 311 21.90 15.96 -6.02
N PRO A 312 21.60 17.24 -5.71
CA PRO A 312 22.17 18.40 -6.39
C PRO A 312 23.61 18.77 -5.96
N TYR A 313 24.24 17.98 -5.07
CA TYR A 313 25.56 18.27 -4.50
C TYR A 313 26.44 17.02 -4.44
N LYS A 314 26.75 16.42 -5.60
CA LYS A 314 27.93 15.57 -5.75
C LYS A 314 28.66 15.92 -7.02
N ASN A 315 29.97 16.14 -6.88
CA ASN A 315 30.87 16.44 -7.98
C ASN A 315 30.83 15.31 -9.03
N PRO A 316 30.68 15.61 -10.32
CA PRO A 316 30.58 14.63 -11.39
C PRO A 316 32.00 14.17 -11.77
N ARG A 317 32.66 13.37 -10.93
CA ARG A 317 33.93 12.73 -11.29
C ARG A 317 34.00 11.33 -10.71
N GLN A 318 34.19 10.37 -11.63
CA GLN A 318 34.46 8.95 -11.43
C GLN A 318 33.24 8.02 -11.32
N HIS A 319 32.32 8.13 -12.27
CA HIS A 319 31.72 6.95 -12.88
C HIS A 319 31.94 7.03 -14.39
N SER A 320 32.69 6.08 -14.93
CA SER A 320 32.79 5.83 -16.36
C SER A 320 31.53 5.12 -16.84
N SER A 321 30.40 5.82 -16.95
CA SER A 321 29.32 5.41 -17.85
C SER A 321 29.34 6.39 -19.04
N GLN A 322 29.71 5.86 -20.19
CA GLN A 322 29.80 6.58 -21.46
C GLN A 322 28.39 6.72 -22.09
N PHE A 323 27.34 6.86 -21.28
CA PHE A 323 25.96 6.69 -21.73
C PHE A 323 25.28 8.06 -21.83
N ARG A 324 25.28 8.63 -23.03
CA ARG A 324 24.30 9.63 -23.42
C ARG A 324 23.12 8.87 -24.02
N PRO A 325 21.88 9.06 -23.56
CA PRO A 325 20.73 8.46 -24.21
C PRO A 325 20.66 8.98 -25.65
N GLU A 326 21.10 8.17 -26.61
CA GLU A 326 21.01 8.55 -28.02
C GLU A 326 19.53 8.64 -28.39
N GLU A 327 19.16 9.77 -28.99
CA GLU A 327 17.83 9.98 -29.51
C GLU A 327 17.45 8.86 -30.49
N VAL A 328 16.37 8.13 -30.19
CA VAL A 328 15.85 7.11 -31.10
C VAL A 328 15.16 7.80 -32.26
N ILE A 329 15.84 7.83 -33.40
CA ILE A 329 15.35 8.38 -34.66
C ILE A 329 14.86 7.22 -35.54
N LEU A 330 13.58 7.26 -35.90
CA LEU A 330 12.94 6.34 -36.84
C LEU A 330 12.97 6.93 -38.24
N HIS A 331 13.36 6.13 -39.23
CA HIS A 331 13.40 6.55 -40.63
C HIS A 331 12.25 5.91 -41.41
N ARG A 332 11.47 6.73 -42.13
CA ARG A 332 10.41 6.27 -43.04
C ARG A 332 11.00 5.96 -44.41
N ALA A 333 10.37 5.05 -45.16
CA ALA A 333 10.74 4.70 -46.53
C ALA A 333 10.75 5.89 -47.52
N GLY A 334 10.13 7.02 -47.16
CA GLY A 334 10.12 8.27 -47.95
C GLY A 334 11.18 9.31 -47.58
N GLY A 335 12.13 9.01 -46.68
CA GLY A 335 13.23 9.92 -46.29
C GLY A 335 13.00 10.74 -45.02
N ASP A 336 11.77 10.80 -44.52
CA ASP A 336 11.43 11.50 -43.27
C ASP A 336 12.02 10.79 -42.05
N SER A 337 12.51 11.57 -41.09
CA SER A 337 13.05 11.10 -39.82
C SER A 337 12.20 11.58 -38.66
N TYR A 338 12.00 10.73 -37.66
CA TYR A 338 11.13 11.02 -36.52
C TYR A 338 11.81 10.69 -35.20
N LEU A 339 11.82 11.62 -34.25
CA LEU A 339 12.29 11.43 -32.89
C LEU A 339 11.21 10.76 -32.04
N VAL A 340 11.54 9.63 -31.41
CA VAL A 340 10.67 8.97 -30.43
C VAL A 340 10.66 9.74 -29.13
N LYS A 341 9.47 10.03 -28.62
CA LYS A 341 9.23 10.59 -27.28
C LYS A 341 8.41 9.62 -26.46
N VAL A 342 8.88 9.36 -25.25
CA VAL A 342 8.19 8.50 -24.28
C VAL A 342 7.75 9.36 -23.11
N GLY A 343 6.45 9.35 -22.83
CA GLY A 343 5.88 9.92 -21.62
C GLY A 343 5.23 8.82 -20.79
N THR A 344 5.25 8.96 -19.48
CA THR A 344 4.68 7.99 -18.55
C THR A 344 3.67 8.67 -17.65
N HIS A 345 2.58 7.95 -17.35
CA HIS A 345 1.54 8.43 -16.46
C HIS A 345 1.09 7.27 -15.57
N GLU A 346 1.24 7.43 -14.26
CA GLU A 346 0.74 6.45 -13.29
C GLU A 346 -0.69 6.78 -12.88
N ARG A 347 -1.56 5.77 -12.87
CA ARG A 347 -2.91 5.80 -12.27
C ARG A 347 -3.10 4.61 -11.35
N ARG A 348 -3.88 4.80 -10.30
CA ARG A 348 -4.29 3.70 -9.42
C ARG A 348 -5.78 3.46 -9.57
N VAL A 349 -6.16 2.21 -9.81
CA VAL A 349 -7.56 1.78 -9.93
C VAL A 349 -7.73 0.54 -9.05
N TYR A 350 -8.38 0.71 -7.89
CA TYR A 350 -8.46 -0.32 -6.85
C TYR A 350 -7.07 -0.82 -6.40
N ASN A 351 -6.79 -2.12 -6.55
CA ASN A 351 -5.48 -2.74 -6.26
C ASN A 351 -4.56 -2.81 -7.50
N HIS A 352 -4.99 -2.25 -8.63
CA HIS A 352 -4.20 -2.20 -9.85
C HIS A 352 -3.39 -0.91 -9.91
N GLN A 353 -2.08 -1.06 -10.10
CA GLN A 353 -1.22 0.05 -10.50
C GLN A 353 -1.17 0.04 -12.03
N LEU A 354 -1.77 1.05 -12.64
CA LEU A 354 -1.78 1.23 -14.09
C LEU A 354 -0.68 2.21 -14.47
N LEU A 355 0.29 1.75 -15.25
CA LEU A 355 1.31 2.62 -15.83
C LEU A 355 1.04 2.77 -17.31
N GLU A 356 0.59 3.94 -17.72
CA GLU A 356 0.38 4.29 -19.12
C GLU A 356 1.69 4.82 -19.70
N VAL A 357 2.19 4.17 -20.75
CA VAL A 357 3.41 4.56 -21.45
C VAL A 357 2.98 5.11 -22.80
N ASN A 358 3.01 6.43 -22.93
CA ASN A 358 2.61 7.16 -24.13
C ASN A 358 3.82 7.36 -25.04
N LEU A 359 3.84 6.66 -26.16
CA LEU A 359 4.81 6.83 -27.22
C LEU A 359 4.28 7.76 -28.30
N ASN A 360 5.09 8.76 -28.60
CA ASN A 360 4.83 9.70 -29.67
C ASN A 360 6.07 9.86 -30.55
N VAL A 361 5.87 10.41 -31.74
CA VAL A 361 6.94 10.77 -32.66
C VAL A 361 6.84 12.26 -33.01
N LYS A 362 7.98 12.93 -33.11
CA LYS A 362 8.06 14.30 -33.65
C LYS A 362 8.96 14.31 -34.88
N PRO A 363 8.65 15.08 -35.94
CA PRO A 363 9.57 15.25 -37.06
C PRO A 363 10.96 15.67 -36.56
N TYR A 364 11.99 14.97 -37.03
CA TYR A 364 13.38 15.24 -36.71
C TYR A 364 14.02 15.99 -37.88
N ILE A 365 14.36 17.27 -37.65
CA ILE A 365 15.12 18.09 -38.59
C ILE A 365 16.52 18.21 -38.01
N ARG A 366 17.51 17.66 -38.72
CA ARG A 366 18.92 17.76 -38.33
C ARG A 366 19.31 19.25 -38.38
N GLN A 367 19.53 19.88 -37.24
CA GLN A 367 20.13 21.23 -37.21
C GLN A 367 21.54 21.12 -37.80
N GLN A 368 21.80 21.89 -38.86
CA GLN A 368 23.09 21.93 -39.56
C GLN A 368 24.18 22.56 -38.70
#